data_AF-A0A6C0EKG7-F1
#
_entry.id   AF-A0A6C0EKG7-F1
#
_cell.length_a   1.000
_cell.length_b   1.000
_cell.length_c   1.000
_cell.angle_alpha   90.00
_cell.angle_beta   90.00
_cell.angle_gamma   90.00
#
_symmetry.space_group_name_H-M   'P 1'
#
loop_
_entity.id
_entity.type
_entity.pdbx_description
1 polymer ?
#
loop_
_entity_poly.entity_id
_entity_poly.type
_entity_poly.pdbx_seq_one_letter_code
_entity_poly.pdbx_strand_id
1 'polypeptide(L)'
;MNVYDSIMMEERDSDDSSEDTDSSSELIYTGEDDEDLDDDMIEDRIFHAERRFMDQRHINGHYYLGNTFLPPLAYARWLMDTALSPAAFFRFAYRDILSYLGLYSIHYRRNITHVEVMQLNIRGPYYEVVLKTHWLRLVQRHWKRIYQERKRVIQTRKTVANYRHRELRGRHLPGANYLPGLRGMMQCYVGDDRGKSVKGQ
;
A
#
# COMPACT_ATOMS: atom_id res chain seq x y z
N MET A 1 62.81 -53.85 -6.48
CA MET A 1 64.11 -54.32 -6.99
C MET A 1 63.86 -54.93 -8.36
N ASN A 2 64.71 -54.59 -9.34
CA ASN A 2 64.59 -54.69 -10.83
C ASN A 2 63.64 -53.64 -11.45
N VAL A 3 64.08 -52.55 -12.11
CA VAL A 3 65.21 -52.21 -13.02
C VAL A 3 65.05 -52.78 -14.44
N TYR A 4 64.60 -51.91 -15.35
CA TYR A 4 64.86 -51.78 -16.80
C TYR A 4 64.04 -50.54 -17.23
N ASP A 5 64.55 -49.32 -17.13
CA ASP A 5 65.56 -48.69 -17.99
C ASP A 5 65.08 -48.51 -19.44
N SER A 6 64.54 -47.33 -19.73
CA SER A 6 64.42 -46.80 -21.08
C SER A 6 64.55 -45.28 -21.00
N ILE A 7 65.80 -44.87 -21.09
CA ILE A 7 66.32 -43.51 -21.17
C ILE A 7 65.90 -42.88 -22.50
N MET A 8 65.30 -41.70 -22.45
CA MET A 8 65.52 -40.66 -23.45
C MET A 8 65.70 -39.34 -22.72
N MET A 9 66.97 -38.93 -22.66
CA MET A 9 67.44 -37.61 -22.27
C MET A 9 66.95 -36.57 -23.27
N GLU A 10 66.42 -35.46 -22.77
CA GLU A 10 66.80 -34.13 -23.24
C GLU A 10 66.63 -33.14 -22.07
N GLU A 11 67.75 -32.77 -21.46
CA GLU A 11 67.87 -31.63 -20.55
C GLU A 11 68.12 -30.37 -21.36
N ARG A 12 67.42 -29.28 -21.04
CA ARG A 12 68.00 -27.93 -20.97
C ARG A 12 67.37 -27.15 -19.82
N ASP A 13 68.25 -26.74 -18.91
CA ASP A 13 68.02 -25.91 -17.74
C ASP A 13 67.75 -24.43 -18.06
N SER A 14 67.22 -23.75 -17.03
CA SER A 14 67.27 -22.28 -16.75
C SER A 14 66.29 -21.42 -17.57
N ASP A 15 65.54 -20.46 -17.03
CA ASP A 15 65.81 -19.60 -15.87
C ASP A 15 64.49 -18.95 -15.40
N ASP A 16 64.47 -18.57 -14.13
CA ASP A 16 63.41 -17.86 -13.42
C ASP A 16 63.26 -16.41 -13.92
N SER A 17 62.05 -16.01 -14.34
CA SER A 17 61.65 -14.60 -14.28
C SER A 17 60.13 -14.47 -14.18
N SER A 18 59.71 -13.90 -13.06
CA SER A 18 58.37 -13.42 -12.78
C SER A 18 58.01 -12.21 -13.66
N GLU A 19 56.92 -12.29 -14.41
CA GLU A 19 56.20 -11.12 -14.90
C GLU A 19 54.72 -11.25 -14.56
N ASP A 20 54.33 -10.46 -13.55
CA ASP A 20 52.95 -10.15 -13.21
C ASP A 20 52.26 -9.50 -14.41
N THR A 21 51.11 -10.02 -14.82
CA THR A 21 50.09 -9.19 -15.47
C THR A 21 48.71 -9.62 -15.02
N ASP A 22 48.28 -8.99 -13.92
CA ASP A 22 46.90 -8.92 -13.46
C ASP A 22 46.04 -8.27 -14.56
N SER A 23 45.45 -9.10 -15.41
CA SER A 23 44.44 -8.66 -16.36
C SER A 23 43.06 -8.74 -15.70
N SER A 24 42.86 -7.92 -14.66
CA SER A 24 41.54 -7.58 -14.16
C SER A 24 40.75 -6.91 -15.29
N SER A 25 39.84 -7.64 -15.92
CA SER A 25 38.92 -7.08 -16.91
C SER A 25 37.91 -6.19 -16.19
N GLU A 26 38.27 -4.92 -15.98
CA GLU A 26 37.32 -3.86 -15.69
C GLU A 26 36.32 -3.75 -16.86
N LEU A 27 35.14 -4.31 -16.66
CA LEU A 27 33.98 -4.03 -17.49
C LEU A 27 33.58 -2.58 -17.24
N ILE A 28 34.02 -1.70 -18.14
CA ILE A 28 33.54 -0.33 -18.25
C ILE A 28 32.07 -0.41 -18.68
N TYR A 29 31.14 -0.23 -17.73
CA TYR A 29 29.72 -0.05 -18.02
C TYR A 29 29.54 1.34 -18.63
N THR A 30 29.69 1.44 -19.95
CA THR A 30 29.29 2.63 -20.70
C THR A 30 27.77 2.70 -20.66
N GLY A 31 27.24 3.54 -19.78
CA GLY A 31 25.81 3.78 -19.69
C GLY A 31 25.29 4.41 -20.98
N GLU A 32 24.31 3.74 -21.58
CA GLU A 32 23.18 4.28 -22.34
C GLU A 32 22.35 3.10 -22.85
N ASP A 33 21.93 2.22 -21.94
CA ASP A 33 20.85 1.29 -22.23
C ASP A 33 19.59 1.84 -21.54
N ASP A 34 18.68 2.38 -22.36
CA ASP A 34 17.25 2.42 -22.09
C ASP A 34 16.81 0.95 -21.94
N GLU A 35 17.15 0.32 -20.81
CA GLU A 35 16.70 -1.02 -20.49
C GLU A 35 15.23 -0.90 -20.07
N ASP A 36 14.35 -1.36 -20.95
CA ASP A 36 13.11 -2.02 -20.54
C ASP A 36 13.50 -3.15 -19.58
N LEU A 37 13.77 -2.80 -18.32
CA LEU A 37 14.04 -3.73 -17.23
C LEU A 37 12.87 -4.70 -17.20
N ASP A 38 13.16 -6.00 -17.35
CA ASP A 38 12.16 -7.07 -17.26
C ASP A 38 11.22 -6.80 -16.07
N ASP A 39 9.90 -6.80 -16.33
CA ASP A 39 8.83 -6.56 -15.34
C ASP A 39 9.05 -7.44 -14.08
N ASP A 40 9.72 -8.59 -14.24
CA ASP A 40 10.10 -9.57 -13.22
C ASP A 40 11.10 -9.07 -12.16
N MET A 41 11.75 -7.90 -12.34
CA MET A 41 12.72 -7.34 -11.38
C MET A 41 12.21 -6.11 -10.61
N ILE A 42 11.01 -5.62 -10.91
CA ILE A 42 10.53 -4.35 -10.33
C ILE A 42 10.23 -4.49 -8.84
N GLU A 43 9.61 -5.59 -8.42
CA GLU A 43 9.31 -5.84 -7.01
C GLU A 43 10.60 -5.93 -6.17
N ASP A 44 11.68 -6.47 -6.72
CA ASP A 44 12.98 -6.56 -6.06
C ASP A 44 13.62 -5.18 -5.92
N ARG A 45 13.47 -4.30 -6.91
CA ARG A 45 13.87 -2.89 -6.80
C ARG A 45 13.09 -2.17 -5.69
N ILE A 46 11.79 -2.44 -5.57
CA ILE A 46 10.97 -1.91 -4.48
C ILE A 46 11.47 -2.46 -3.14
N PHE A 47 11.71 -3.77 -3.03
CA PHE A 47 12.23 -4.40 -1.82
C PHE A 47 13.57 -3.80 -1.37
N HIS A 48 14.53 -3.64 -2.29
CA HIS A 48 15.83 -3.05 -1.98
C HIS A 48 15.72 -1.60 -1.50
N ALA A 49 14.80 -0.83 -2.07
CA ALA A 49 14.54 0.53 -1.64
C ALA A 49 13.90 0.61 -0.24
N GLU A 50 13.02 -0.33 0.04
CA GLU A 50 12.27 -0.40 1.30
C GLU A 50 13.04 -1.07 2.43
N ARG A 51 14.18 -1.70 2.15
CA ARG A 51 14.99 -2.41 3.15
C ARG A 51 15.22 -1.61 4.44
N ARG A 52 15.65 -0.34 4.28
CA ARG A 52 15.88 0.55 5.42
C ARG A 52 14.61 0.89 6.20
N PHE A 53 13.45 0.91 5.54
CA PHE A 53 12.17 1.17 6.18
C PHE A 53 11.66 -0.07 6.92
N MET A 54 11.84 -1.26 6.35
CA MET A 54 11.49 -2.53 6.98
C MET A 54 12.30 -2.81 8.25
N ASP A 55 13.59 -2.46 8.25
CA ASP A 55 14.47 -2.63 9.41
C ASP A 55 14.18 -1.64 10.55
N GLN A 56 13.42 -0.58 10.28
CA GLN A 56 13.06 0.39 11.31
C GLN A 56 12.07 -0.19 12.31
N ARG A 57 12.26 0.18 13.57
CA ARG A 57 11.31 -0.15 14.63
C ARG A 57 9.97 0.52 14.36
N HIS A 58 8.92 -0.29 14.32
CA HIS A 58 7.56 0.21 14.18
C HIS A 58 7.10 0.94 15.45
N ILE A 59 6.34 2.02 15.25
CA ILE A 59 5.91 2.95 16.30
C ILE A 59 4.43 2.75 16.57
N ASN A 60 4.08 2.49 17.84
CA ASN A 60 2.70 2.33 18.25
C ASN A 60 1.88 3.60 17.99
N GLY A 61 0.67 3.47 17.45
CA GLY A 61 -0.22 4.58 17.11
C GLY A 61 0.11 5.31 15.81
N HIS A 62 1.25 5.00 15.18
CA HIS A 62 1.67 5.61 13.92
C HIS A 62 0.89 5.05 12.72
N TYR A 63 0.86 5.80 11.63
CA TYR A 63 0.15 5.44 10.41
C TYR A 63 1.11 4.84 9.38
N TYR A 64 0.69 3.75 8.76
CA TYR A 64 1.46 3.02 7.76
C TYR A 64 0.62 2.80 6.51
N LEU A 65 1.30 2.71 5.36
CA LEU A 65 0.73 2.24 4.11
C LEU A 65 1.07 0.77 3.94
N GLY A 66 0.22 0.00 3.29
CA GLY A 66 0.53 -1.39 2.96
C GLY A 66 -0.70 -2.27 2.88
N ASN A 67 -0.53 -3.56 3.17
CA ASN A 67 -1.61 -4.53 3.20
C ASN A 67 -1.83 -5.05 4.63
N THR A 68 -2.93 -5.77 4.81
CA THR A 68 -3.31 -6.34 6.10
C THR A 68 -3.82 -7.76 5.93
N PHE A 69 -3.82 -8.50 7.02
CA PHE A 69 -4.33 -9.87 7.10
C PHE A 69 -5.39 -9.97 8.19
N LEU A 70 -6.46 -10.72 7.92
CA LEU A 70 -7.49 -11.02 8.92
C LEU A 70 -7.49 -12.53 9.17
N PRO A 71 -7.01 -12.98 10.34
CA PRO A 71 -7.06 -14.39 10.69
C PRO A 71 -8.52 -14.89 10.77
N PRO A 72 -8.82 -16.12 10.34
CA PRO A 72 -10.18 -16.68 10.34
C PRO A 72 -10.73 -17.05 11.74
N LEU A 73 -10.04 -16.68 12.83
CA LEU A 73 -10.37 -17.08 14.21
C LEU A 73 -11.39 -16.14 14.89
N ALA A 74 -12.00 -16.61 15.99
CA ALA A 74 -13.10 -15.97 16.72
C ALA A 74 -12.84 -14.53 17.23
N TYR A 75 -11.58 -14.09 17.31
CA TYR A 75 -11.18 -12.72 17.64
C TYR A 75 -10.54 -12.03 16.44
N ALA A 76 -11.24 -12.03 15.30
CA ALA A 76 -10.77 -11.50 14.03
C ALA A 76 -10.35 -10.02 14.15
N ARG A 77 -9.06 -9.79 14.33
CA ARG A 77 -8.43 -8.47 14.32
C ARG A 77 -7.53 -8.37 13.10
N TRP A 78 -7.55 -7.22 12.47
CA TRP A 78 -6.64 -6.94 11.36
C TRP A 78 -5.22 -6.90 11.91
N LEU A 79 -4.33 -7.64 11.27
CA LEU A 79 -2.90 -7.63 11.50
C LEU A 79 -2.21 -6.91 10.34
N MET A 80 -1.17 -6.16 10.67
CA MET A 80 -0.24 -5.64 9.66
C MET A 80 0.50 -6.81 9.02
N ASP A 81 0.63 -6.77 7.69
CA ASP A 81 1.30 -7.84 6.93
C ASP A 81 2.60 -7.29 6.33
N THR A 82 2.50 -6.50 5.26
CA THR A 82 3.59 -5.78 4.61
C THR A 82 3.31 -4.27 4.68
N ALA A 83 4.31 -3.49 5.07
CA ALA A 83 4.24 -2.04 5.11
C ALA A 83 5.08 -1.42 3.99
N LEU A 84 4.72 -0.21 3.59
CA LEU A 84 5.38 0.57 2.56
C LEU A 84 5.62 1.99 3.07
N SER A 85 6.79 2.54 2.76
CA SER A 85 7.14 3.92 3.02
C SER A 85 6.37 4.87 2.09
N PRO A 86 6.06 6.10 2.53
CA PRO A 86 5.49 7.11 1.64
C PRO A 86 6.39 7.39 0.44
N ALA A 87 7.72 7.31 0.59
CA ALA A 87 8.66 7.57 -0.48
C ALA A 87 8.52 6.54 -1.62
N ALA A 88 8.45 5.24 -1.30
CA ALA A 88 8.21 4.22 -2.32
C ALA A 88 6.82 4.35 -2.95
N PHE A 89 5.80 4.68 -2.15
CA PHE A 89 4.44 4.86 -2.65
C PHE A 89 4.32 5.90 -3.78
N PHE A 90 5.07 7.00 -3.68
CA PHE A 90 5.04 8.06 -4.69
C PHE A 90 6.08 7.87 -5.80
N ARG A 91 7.05 6.97 -5.62
CA ARG A 91 8.13 6.75 -6.58
C ARG A 91 7.80 5.67 -7.62
N PHE A 92 7.14 4.60 -7.21
CA PHE A 92 6.86 3.45 -8.08
C PHE A 92 5.43 3.48 -8.63
N ALA A 93 5.19 2.77 -9.73
CA ALA A 93 3.84 2.69 -10.28
C ALA A 93 2.92 1.92 -9.31
N TYR A 94 1.66 2.33 -9.25
CA TYR A 94 0.70 1.76 -8.31
C TYR A 94 0.49 0.25 -8.53
N ARG A 95 0.55 -0.23 -9.78
CA ARG A 95 0.43 -1.65 -10.12
C ARG A 95 1.56 -2.45 -9.46
N ASP A 96 2.79 -2.00 -9.61
CA ASP A 96 3.99 -2.68 -9.12
C ASP A 96 4.03 -2.68 -7.59
N ILE A 97 3.53 -1.61 -6.95
CA ILE A 97 3.32 -1.57 -5.50
C ILE A 97 2.35 -2.68 -5.05
N LEU A 98 1.25 -2.90 -5.77
CA LEU A 98 0.30 -3.96 -5.44
C LEU A 98 0.92 -5.35 -5.64
N SER A 99 1.69 -5.54 -6.71
CA SER A 99 2.43 -6.78 -6.96
C SER A 99 3.45 -7.05 -5.85
N TYR A 100 4.26 -6.04 -5.49
CA TYR A 100 5.22 -6.09 -4.38
C TYR A 100 4.55 -6.48 -3.06
N LEU A 101 3.47 -5.79 -2.67
CA LEU A 101 2.74 -6.11 -1.45
C LEU A 101 2.17 -7.55 -1.46
N GLY A 102 1.83 -8.07 -2.64
CA GLY A 102 1.31 -9.44 -2.80
C GLY A 102 2.39 -10.50 -2.73
N LEU A 103 3.53 -10.23 -3.37
CA LEU A 103 4.69 -11.11 -3.45
C LEU A 103 5.43 -11.22 -2.11
N TYR A 104 5.62 -10.08 -1.43
CA TYR A 104 6.32 -9.98 -0.14
C TYR A 104 5.39 -10.06 1.07
N SER A 105 4.12 -10.43 0.87
CA SER A 105 3.20 -10.78 1.95
C SER A 105 3.61 -12.11 2.59
N ILE A 106 3.45 -12.22 3.91
CA ILE A 106 3.63 -13.50 4.62
C ILE A 106 2.63 -14.55 4.11
N HIS A 107 1.47 -14.08 3.63
CA HIS A 107 0.45 -14.91 3.02
C HIS A 107 0.36 -14.56 1.55
N TYR A 108 1.12 -15.24 0.69
CA TYR A 108 1.13 -14.95 -0.74
C TYR A 108 -0.28 -14.69 -1.29
N ARG A 109 -0.51 -13.43 -1.70
CA ARG A 109 -1.85 -12.92 -2.06
C ARG A 109 -1.82 -12.45 -3.50
N ARG A 110 -2.42 -13.25 -4.39
CA ARG A 110 -2.58 -12.87 -5.80
C ARG A 110 -3.50 -11.66 -6.04
N ASN A 111 -4.30 -11.28 -5.05
CA ASN A 111 -5.44 -10.36 -5.23
C ASN A 111 -5.39 -9.12 -4.33
N ILE A 112 -4.22 -8.50 -4.12
CA ILE A 112 -4.17 -7.19 -3.47
C ILE A 112 -4.69 -6.15 -4.46
N THR A 113 -5.89 -5.63 -4.19
CA THR A 113 -6.56 -4.67 -5.09
C THR A 113 -6.26 -3.22 -4.71
N HIS A 114 -5.77 -2.99 -3.49
CA HIS A 114 -5.50 -1.64 -3.01
C HIS A 114 -4.53 -1.61 -1.85
N VAL A 115 -3.82 -0.48 -1.73
CA VAL A 115 -3.04 -0.11 -0.55
C VAL A 115 -3.97 0.43 0.53
N GLU A 116 -3.76 -0.02 1.77
CA GLU A 116 -4.49 0.42 2.95
C GLU A 116 -3.70 1.45 3.75
N VAL A 117 -4.40 2.45 4.30
CA VAL A 117 -3.88 3.33 5.34
C VAL A 117 -4.30 2.72 6.68
N MET A 118 -3.32 2.29 7.45
CA MET A 118 -3.52 1.57 8.69
C MET A 118 -2.89 2.34 9.85
N GLN A 119 -3.58 2.36 11.00
CA GLN A 119 -2.99 2.82 12.25
C GLN A 119 -2.53 1.62 13.06
N LEU A 120 -1.25 1.57 13.39
CA LEU A 120 -0.64 0.47 14.13
C LEU A 120 -1.02 0.52 15.61
N ASN A 121 -1.32 -0.64 16.17
CA ASN A 121 -1.56 -0.88 17.58
C ASN A 121 -0.72 -2.09 18.04
N ILE A 122 0.40 -1.82 18.70
CA ILE A 122 1.31 -2.86 19.18
C ILE A 122 0.74 -3.42 20.48
N ARG A 123 0.32 -4.69 20.46
CA ARG A 123 -0.19 -5.42 21.62
C ARG A 123 0.65 -6.66 21.89
N GLY A 124 1.60 -6.54 22.82
CA GLY A 124 2.57 -7.60 23.09
C GLY A 124 3.38 -7.92 21.83
N PRO A 125 3.38 -9.18 21.34
CA PRO A 125 4.09 -9.56 20.13
C PRO A 125 3.33 -9.24 18.83
N TYR A 126 2.08 -8.77 18.92
CA TYR A 126 1.21 -8.62 17.74
C TYR A 126 1.14 -7.18 17.24
N TYR A 127 1.22 -7.03 15.92
CA TYR A 127 0.98 -5.78 15.20
C TYR A 127 -0.47 -5.74 14.71
N GLU A 128 -1.38 -5.36 15.61
CA GLU A 128 -2.77 -5.13 15.25
C GLU A 128 -2.94 -3.78 14.54
N VAL A 129 -3.93 -3.66 13.67
CA VAL A 129 -4.17 -2.42 12.92
C VAL A 129 -5.64 -2.03 12.87
N VAL A 130 -5.86 -0.72 12.83
CA VAL A 130 -7.16 -0.14 12.50
C VAL A 130 -7.12 0.36 11.07
N LEU A 131 -7.95 -0.20 10.19
CA LEU A 131 -8.08 0.22 8.79
C LEU A 131 -8.71 1.61 8.69
N LYS A 132 -7.89 2.64 8.46
CA LYS A 132 -8.36 4.02 8.34
C LYS A 132 -8.93 4.30 6.95
N THR A 133 -8.45 3.61 5.93
CA THR A 133 -9.05 3.59 4.59
C THR A 133 -10.51 3.20 4.58
N HIS A 134 -10.91 2.23 5.41
CA HIS A 134 -12.32 1.86 5.55
C HIS A 134 -13.17 3.08 5.95
N TRP A 135 -12.78 3.77 7.01
CA TRP A 135 -13.47 4.96 7.51
C TRP A 135 -13.42 6.12 6.52
N LEU A 136 -12.29 6.36 5.87
CA LEU A 136 -12.15 7.36 4.82
C LEU A 136 -13.11 7.09 3.65
N ARG A 137 -13.21 5.84 3.19
CA ARG A 137 -14.15 5.44 2.13
C ARG A 137 -15.60 5.67 2.54
N LEU A 138 -15.98 5.40 3.79
CA LEU A 138 -17.32 5.67 4.29
C LEU A 138 -17.63 7.16 4.30
N VAL A 139 -16.73 7.99 4.85
CA VAL A 139 -16.87 9.45 4.86
C VAL A 139 -16.99 9.99 3.44
N GLN A 140 -16.12 9.57 2.53
CA GLN A 140 -16.14 9.96 1.13
C GLN A 140 -17.45 9.55 0.43
N ARG A 141 -17.97 8.34 0.70
CA ARG A 141 -19.23 7.87 0.13
C ARG A 141 -20.41 8.73 0.56
N HIS A 142 -20.52 9.01 1.85
CA HIS A 142 -21.60 9.86 2.39
C HIS A 142 -21.48 11.30 1.92
N TRP A 143 -20.26 11.83 1.87
CA TRP A 143 -20.00 13.14 1.31
C TRP A 143 -20.43 13.24 -0.15
N LYS A 144 -20.05 12.26 -0.99
CA LYS A 144 -20.46 12.21 -2.41
C LYS A 144 -21.99 12.15 -2.55
N ARG A 145 -22.67 11.34 -1.73
CA ARG A 145 -24.14 11.26 -1.72
C ARG A 145 -24.79 12.61 -1.36
N ILE A 146 -24.34 13.25 -0.29
CA ILE A 146 -24.86 14.56 0.13
C ILE A 146 -24.58 15.61 -0.93
N TYR A 147 -23.37 15.61 -1.51
CA TYR A 147 -23.00 16.52 -2.57
C TYR A 147 -23.93 16.38 -3.79
N GLN A 148 -24.24 15.16 -4.22
CA GLN A 148 -25.19 14.90 -5.30
C GLN A 148 -26.59 15.43 -4.98
N GLU A 149 -27.08 15.21 -3.76
CA GLU A 149 -28.39 15.73 -3.35
C GLU A 149 -28.41 17.26 -3.30
N ARG A 150 -27.34 17.90 -2.79
CA ARG A 150 -27.20 19.35 -2.83
C ARG A 150 -27.22 19.87 -4.26
N LYS A 151 -26.49 19.20 -5.17
CA LYS A 151 -26.48 19.56 -6.60
C LYS A 151 -27.89 19.46 -7.17
N ARG A 152 -28.64 18.39 -6.88
CA ARG A 152 -30.04 18.23 -7.31
C ARG A 152 -30.92 19.37 -6.81
N VAL A 153 -30.91 19.66 -5.51
CA VAL A 153 -31.69 20.73 -4.89
C VAL A 153 -31.36 22.09 -5.52
N ILE A 154 -30.08 22.41 -5.70
CA ILE A 154 -29.63 23.66 -6.32
C ILE A 154 -30.14 23.76 -7.76
N GLN A 155 -30.06 22.68 -8.54
CA GLN A 155 -30.55 22.67 -9.91
C GLN A 155 -32.07 22.85 -9.97
N THR A 156 -32.83 22.16 -9.13
CA THR A 156 -34.28 22.37 -9.02
C THR A 156 -34.58 23.82 -8.65
N ARG A 157 -33.79 24.41 -7.74
CA ARG A 157 -34.00 25.79 -7.31
C ARG A 157 -33.81 26.82 -8.42
N LYS A 158 -32.91 26.55 -9.37
CA LYS A 158 -32.61 27.40 -10.53
C LYS A 158 -33.69 27.38 -11.61
N THR A 159 -34.64 26.45 -11.57
CA THR A 159 -35.67 26.35 -12.61
C THR A 159 -36.67 27.51 -12.55
N VAL A 160 -37.15 27.97 -13.71
CA VAL A 160 -38.17 29.02 -13.82
C VAL A 160 -39.45 28.64 -13.07
N ALA A 161 -39.87 27.38 -13.17
CA ALA A 161 -41.02 26.86 -12.45
C ALA A 161 -40.88 27.03 -10.92
N ASN A 162 -39.67 26.83 -10.40
CA ASN A 162 -39.40 27.00 -8.98
C ASN A 162 -39.40 28.47 -8.54
N TYR A 163 -38.88 29.38 -9.37
CA TYR A 163 -38.97 30.82 -9.10
C TYR A 163 -40.43 31.27 -9.01
N ARG A 164 -41.24 30.93 -10.01
CA ARG A 164 -42.68 31.23 -10.02
C ARG A 164 -43.41 30.62 -8.82
N HIS A 165 -43.13 29.37 -8.48
CA HIS A 165 -43.72 28.73 -7.31
C HIS A 165 -43.32 29.44 -6.00
N ARG A 166 -42.07 29.91 -5.90
CA ARG A 166 -41.59 30.66 -4.73
C ARG A 166 -42.25 32.03 -4.62
N GLU A 167 -42.48 32.73 -5.72
CA GLU A 167 -43.19 34.01 -5.74
C GLU A 167 -44.64 33.86 -5.24
N LEU A 168 -45.34 32.83 -5.72
CA LEU A 168 -46.75 32.62 -5.38
C LEU A 168 -46.96 32.05 -3.96
N ARG A 169 -46.02 31.27 -3.43
CA ARG A 169 -46.21 30.48 -2.20
C ARG A 169 -45.15 30.71 -1.12
N GLY A 170 -44.17 31.58 -1.36
CA GLY A 170 -43.06 31.85 -0.44
C GLY A 170 -42.05 30.71 -0.24
N ARG A 171 -42.22 29.57 -0.93
CA ARG A 171 -41.39 28.36 -0.74
C ARG A 171 -41.00 27.69 -2.06
N HIS A 172 -39.89 26.95 -2.04
CA HIS A 172 -39.45 26.18 -3.19
C HIS A 172 -40.39 25.00 -3.48
N LEU A 173 -40.26 24.42 -4.68
CA LEU A 173 -40.96 23.22 -5.09
C LEU A 173 -40.72 22.08 -4.08
N PRO A 174 -41.67 21.12 -3.97
CA PRO A 174 -41.50 19.92 -3.15
C PRO A 174 -40.15 19.24 -3.42
N GLY A 175 -39.45 18.86 -2.36
CA GLY A 175 -38.12 18.26 -2.45
C GLY A 175 -36.95 19.24 -2.60
N ALA A 176 -37.19 20.54 -2.83
CA ALA A 176 -36.13 21.56 -2.92
C ALA A 176 -36.09 22.53 -1.72
N ASN A 177 -36.97 22.34 -0.74
CA ASN A 177 -37.05 23.21 0.44
C ASN A 177 -35.89 23.02 1.43
N TYR A 178 -35.38 21.79 1.54
CA TYR A 178 -34.26 21.45 2.41
C TYR A 178 -32.96 21.33 1.61
N LEU A 179 -31.87 21.94 2.10
CA LEU A 179 -30.52 21.73 1.55
C LEU A 179 -29.74 20.88 2.57
N PRO A 180 -29.34 19.64 2.21
CA PRO A 180 -28.70 18.77 3.19
C PRO A 180 -27.34 19.31 3.63
N GLY A 181 -27.12 19.28 4.95
CA GLY A 181 -25.86 19.60 5.59
C GLY A 181 -24.93 18.38 5.71
N LEU A 182 -23.68 18.63 6.10
CA LEU A 182 -22.70 17.56 6.40
C LEU A 182 -22.85 17.00 7.82
N ARG A 183 -23.45 17.77 8.73
CA ARG A 183 -23.69 17.36 10.11
C ARG A 183 -24.62 16.15 10.15
N GLY A 184 -24.22 15.11 10.87
CA GLY A 184 -25.00 13.87 11.00
C GLY A 184 -24.84 12.89 9.83
N MET A 185 -23.97 13.17 8.84
CA MET A 185 -23.79 12.26 7.69
C MET A 185 -23.31 10.85 8.06
N MET A 186 -22.63 10.72 9.20
CA MET A 186 -22.13 9.45 9.74
C MET A 186 -22.99 8.91 10.89
N GLN A 187 -24.14 9.51 11.18
CA GLN A 187 -24.93 9.19 12.37
C GLN A 187 -25.44 7.74 12.38
N CYS A 188 -25.62 7.12 11.21
CA CYS A 188 -26.01 5.71 11.11
C CYS A 188 -24.98 4.71 11.64
N TYR A 189 -23.74 5.13 11.93
CA TYR A 189 -22.69 4.27 12.50
C TYR A 189 -22.52 4.44 14.02
N VAL A 190 -23.17 5.43 14.62
CA VAL A 190 -23.19 5.58 16.07
C VAL A 190 -24.25 4.60 16.58
N GLY A 191 -23.82 3.51 17.22
CA GLY A 191 -24.72 2.50 17.78
C GLY A 191 -25.72 3.11 18.75
N ASP A 192 -26.92 2.51 18.83
CA ASP A 192 -27.93 2.91 19.81
C ASP A 192 -27.57 2.35 21.19
N ASP A 193 -26.55 2.94 21.84
CA ASP A 193 -26.16 2.59 23.20
C ASP A 193 -27.18 3.07 24.27
N ARG A 194 -28.33 3.60 23.84
CA ARG A 194 -29.41 4.07 24.72
C ARG A 194 -30.34 2.98 25.23
N GLY A 195 -30.04 1.70 24.98
CA GLY A 195 -30.87 0.55 25.40
C GLY A 195 -30.26 -0.36 26.48
N LYS A 196 -28.99 -0.21 26.86
CA LYS A 196 -28.33 -1.08 27.84
C LYS A 196 -28.13 -0.38 29.19
N SER A 197 -29.22 0.11 29.78
CA SER A 197 -29.23 0.37 31.22
C SER A 197 -29.38 -0.98 31.94
N VAL A 198 -28.32 -1.32 32.65
CA VAL A 198 -28.18 -2.41 33.62
C VAL A 198 -29.50 -2.65 34.37
N LYS A 199 -30.13 -3.82 34.15
CA LYS A 199 -31.02 -4.39 35.18
C LYS A 199 -30.10 -5.12 36.16
N GLY A 200 -29.76 -4.43 37.24
CA GLY A 200 -29.20 -5.06 38.43
C GLY A 200 -30.31 -5.85 39.10
N GLN A 201 -30.09 -7.15 39.26
CA GLN A 201 -30.70 -8.01 40.26
C GLN A 201 -29.59 -8.89 40.83
#